data_AF-A0A971MHV1-F1
#
_entry.id   AF-A0A971MHV1-F1
#
_cell.length_a   1.000
_cell.length_b   1.000
_cell.length_c   1.000
_cell.angle_alpha   90.00
_cell.angle_beta   90.00
_cell.angle_gamma   90.00
#
_symmetry.space_group_name_H-M   'P 1'
#
loop_
_entity.id
_entity.type
_entity.pdbx_description
1 polymer ?
#
loop_
_entity_poly.entity_id
_entity_poly.type
_entity_poly.pdbx_seq_one_letter_code
_entity_poly.pdbx_strand_id
1 'polypeptide(L)'
;MRKHIKNNVSWVGKIDWELREFHGSDYSVHRGSSQNAYLVEEEKTVLIDTVWEPHSNEFVENLKSEIDLNKIDYIIANHGEVDHAGSLVELMKEIPNVPIYCTANGKKSLIGQFHHPEWNYVVVKTGDSIDIGNGKSLVFVEMPMLHWPDSMAVYLTEDNILFS
;
A
#
# COMPACT_ATOMS: atom_id res chain seq x y z
N MET A 1 1.48 -0.71 -17.49
CA MET A 1 2.43 0.02 -16.63
C MET A 1 3.14 -0.86 -15.60
N ARG A 2 2.62 -2.05 -15.32
CA ARG A 2 3.24 -3.05 -14.43
C ARG A 2 4.70 -3.37 -14.79
N LYS A 3 5.55 -3.50 -13.77
CA LYS A 3 6.94 -3.93 -13.91
C LYS A 3 7.20 -5.14 -12.99
N HIS A 4 7.75 -6.20 -13.55
CA HIS A 4 8.16 -7.37 -12.76
C HIS A 4 9.34 -7.01 -11.84
N ILE A 5 9.23 -7.37 -10.56
CA ILE A 5 10.29 -7.18 -9.56
C ILE A 5 11.00 -8.50 -9.32
N LYS A 6 10.27 -9.52 -8.85
CA LYS A 6 10.79 -10.86 -8.55
C LYS A 6 9.62 -11.82 -8.43
N ASN A 7 9.71 -12.99 -9.04
CA ASN A 7 8.69 -14.04 -8.97
C ASN A 7 7.28 -13.47 -9.25
N ASN A 8 6.33 -13.62 -8.32
CA ASN A 8 4.97 -13.12 -8.49
C ASN A 8 4.75 -11.71 -7.92
N VAL A 9 5.85 -10.96 -7.69
CA VAL A 9 5.80 -9.58 -7.21
C VAL A 9 6.02 -8.61 -8.37
N SER A 10 5.11 -7.66 -8.51
CA SER A 10 5.18 -6.61 -9.52
C SER A 10 4.97 -5.24 -8.93
N TRP A 11 5.71 -4.26 -9.43
CA TRP A 11 5.47 -2.86 -9.16
C TRP A 11 4.32 -2.36 -10.04
N VAL A 12 3.41 -1.62 -9.43
CA VAL A 12 2.23 -0.99 -10.04
C VAL A 12 2.08 0.48 -9.62
N GLY A 13 3.16 1.08 -9.11
CA GLY A 13 3.18 2.45 -8.60
C GLY A 13 3.21 3.53 -9.69
N LYS A 14 3.73 4.71 -9.32
CA LYS A 14 3.78 5.91 -10.15
C LYS A 14 5.16 6.55 -10.09
N ILE A 15 5.66 6.98 -11.25
CA ILE A 15 6.83 7.87 -11.35
C ILE A 15 6.32 9.30 -11.53
N ASP A 16 6.79 10.21 -10.69
CA ASP A 16 6.42 11.62 -10.70
C ASP A 16 7.67 12.49 -10.95
N TRP A 17 7.95 12.71 -12.23
CA TRP A 17 9.06 13.55 -12.69
C TRP A 17 8.83 15.05 -12.44
N GLU A 18 7.58 15.45 -12.25
CA GLU A 18 7.17 16.86 -12.14
C GLU A 18 7.17 17.35 -10.69
N LEU A 19 7.15 16.46 -9.71
CA LEU A 19 7.23 16.81 -8.29
C LEU A 19 8.45 17.69 -7.97
N ARG A 20 8.19 18.85 -7.33
CA ARG A 20 9.22 19.82 -6.91
C ARG A 20 9.22 20.14 -5.43
N GLU A 21 8.11 19.97 -4.73
CA GLU A 21 7.98 20.29 -3.31
C GLU A 21 7.18 19.18 -2.61
N PHE A 22 7.56 18.85 -1.38
CA PHE A 22 6.91 17.85 -0.55
C PHE A 22 6.79 18.38 0.89
N HIS A 23 5.74 17.95 1.60
CA HIS A 23 5.33 18.54 2.89
C HIS A 23 5.14 20.06 2.82
N GLY A 24 4.33 20.51 1.86
CA GLY A 24 4.28 21.93 1.51
C GLY A 24 5.59 22.33 0.83
N SER A 25 6.23 23.39 1.29
CA SER A 25 7.52 23.85 0.75
C SER A 25 8.71 23.50 1.67
N ASP A 26 8.50 22.66 2.68
CA ASP A 26 9.53 22.30 3.66
C ASP A 26 10.60 21.36 3.07
N TYR A 27 10.25 20.59 2.04
CA TYR A 27 11.17 19.67 1.37
C TYR A 27 11.23 19.91 -0.15
N SER A 28 12.39 20.35 -0.64
CA SER A 28 12.62 20.56 -2.07
C SER A 28 13.01 19.25 -2.78
N VAL A 29 12.29 18.93 -3.86
CA VAL A 29 12.48 17.74 -4.69
C VAL A 29 13.08 18.14 -6.05
N HIS A 30 14.39 17.99 -6.20
CA HIS A 30 15.09 18.46 -7.42
C HIS A 30 15.13 17.43 -8.57
N ARG A 31 14.69 16.19 -8.33
CA ARG A 31 14.84 15.08 -9.29
C ARG A 31 13.54 14.29 -9.48
N GLY A 32 12.40 14.87 -9.11
CA GLY A 32 11.15 14.14 -9.00
C GLY A 32 11.19 13.09 -7.89
N SER A 33 10.13 12.29 -7.81
CA SER A 33 10.02 11.15 -6.90
C SER A 33 9.23 10.01 -7.57
N SER A 34 8.98 8.95 -6.82
CA SER A 34 8.10 7.86 -7.21
C SER A 34 7.33 7.37 -6.00
N GLN A 35 6.05 7.05 -6.18
CA GLN A 35 5.24 6.38 -5.18
C GLN A 35 5.15 4.90 -5.56
N ASN A 36 5.69 4.02 -4.72
CA ASN A 36 5.79 2.60 -5.02
C ASN A 36 4.62 1.85 -4.39
N ALA A 37 3.85 1.17 -5.22
CA ALA A 37 2.84 0.19 -4.82
C ALA A 37 3.18 -1.15 -5.48
N TYR A 38 2.84 -2.24 -4.80
CA TYR A 38 3.21 -3.58 -5.24
C TYR A 38 2.01 -4.51 -5.28
N LEU A 39 1.95 -5.35 -6.30
CA LEU A 39 1.00 -6.44 -6.43
C LEU A 39 1.75 -7.77 -6.24
N VAL A 40 1.30 -8.58 -5.27
CA VAL A 40 1.80 -9.93 -5.00
C VAL A 40 0.70 -10.92 -5.36
N GLU A 41 0.94 -11.79 -6.33
CA GLU A 41 -0.05 -12.74 -6.86
C GLU A 41 0.35 -14.19 -6.55
N GLU A 42 -0.07 -14.68 -5.39
CA GLU A 42 0.06 -16.09 -5.01
C GLU A 42 -1.31 -16.80 -5.09
N GLU A 43 -1.65 -17.72 -4.18
CA GLU A 43 -3.06 -18.18 -4.08
C GLU A 43 -3.98 -17.06 -3.60
N LYS A 44 -3.39 -16.08 -2.91
CA LYS A 44 -3.99 -14.80 -2.54
C LYS A 44 -3.32 -13.65 -3.29
N THR A 45 -4.13 -12.71 -3.74
CA THR A 45 -3.65 -11.48 -4.36
C THR A 45 -3.60 -10.36 -3.33
N VAL A 46 -2.44 -9.75 -3.16
CA VAL A 46 -2.22 -8.68 -2.18
C VAL A 46 -1.73 -7.42 -2.87
N LEU A 47 -2.40 -6.30 -2.60
CA LEU A 47 -1.90 -4.98 -2.93
C LEU A 47 -1.19 -4.39 -1.70
N ILE A 48 0.05 -3.95 -1.88
CA ILE A 48 0.85 -3.31 -0.83
C ILE A 48 1.01 -1.84 -1.18
N ASP A 49 0.47 -0.99 -0.31
CA ASP A 49 0.33 0.45 -0.43
C ASP A 49 -0.40 0.89 -1.72
N THR A 50 -0.60 2.20 -1.85
CA THR A 50 -1.14 2.83 -3.04
C THR A 50 -0.21 3.97 -3.48
N VAL A 51 -0.76 5.06 -4.01
CA VAL A 51 0.03 6.23 -4.42
C VAL A 51 -0.62 7.51 -3.90
N TRP A 52 0.00 8.63 -4.27
CA TRP A 52 -0.44 9.94 -3.83
C TRP A 52 -1.82 10.32 -4.36
N GLU A 53 -2.64 10.94 -3.50
CA GLU A 53 -4.00 11.40 -3.79
C GLU A 53 -4.17 12.10 -5.15
N PRO A 54 -3.30 13.03 -5.59
CA PRO A 54 -3.44 13.68 -6.91
C PRO A 54 -3.39 12.70 -8.09
N HIS A 55 -2.75 11.54 -7.90
CA HIS A 55 -2.58 10.48 -8.90
C HIS A 55 -3.61 9.34 -8.74
N SER A 56 -4.59 9.49 -7.86
CA SER A 56 -5.53 8.43 -7.47
C SER A 56 -6.34 7.84 -8.62
N ASN A 57 -6.97 8.69 -9.44
CA ASN A 57 -7.74 8.25 -10.61
C ASN A 57 -6.84 7.51 -11.62
N GLU A 58 -5.65 8.07 -11.91
CA GLU A 58 -4.69 7.42 -12.81
C GLU A 58 -4.29 6.05 -12.28
N PHE A 59 -3.97 5.96 -10.99
CA PHE A 59 -3.55 4.72 -10.34
C PHE A 59 -4.63 3.64 -10.41
N VAL A 60 -5.88 3.97 -10.08
CA VAL A 60 -6.98 2.99 -10.09
C VAL A 60 -7.27 2.52 -11.51
N GLU A 61 -7.29 3.42 -12.51
CA GLU A 61 -7.49 3.03 -13.91
C GLU A 61 -6.34 2.16 -14.44
N ASN A 62 -5.10 2.49 -14.07
CA ASN A 62 -3.95 1.64 -14.38
C ASN A 62 -4.09 0.26 -13.74
N LEU A 63 -4.46 0.19 -12.47
CA LEU A 63 -4.61 -1.07 -11.75
C LEU A 63 -5.70 -1.95 -12.38
N LYS A 64 -6.85 -1.37 -12.77
CA LYS A 64 -7.92 -2.05 -13.52
C LYS A 64 -7.43 -2.64 -14.84
N SER A 65 -6.46 -2.00 -15.51
CA SER A 65 -5.87 -2.51 -16.75
C SER A 65 -4.91 -3.68 -16.54
N GLU A 66 -4.40 -3.87 -15.32
CA GLU A 66 -3.42 -4.89 -14.97
C GLU A 66 -4.07 -6.11 -14.29
N ILE A 67 -5.16 -5.91 -13.54
CA ILE A 67 -5.88 -6.97 -12.82
C ILE A 67 -7.36 -6.62 -12.64
N ASP A 68 -8.22 -7.65 -12.57
CA ASP A 68 -9.58 -7.50 -12.05
C ASP A 68 -9.52 -7.19 -10.55
N LEU A 69 -9.94 -5.98 -10.16
CA LEU A 69 -9.85 -5.50 -8.78
C LEU A 69 -10.52 -6.45 -7.78
N ASN A 70 -11.58 -7.17 -8.19
CA ASN A 70 -12.27 -8.12 -7.31
C ASN A 70 -11.44 -9.36 -6.95
N LYS A 71 -10.29 -9.57 -7.62
CA LYS A 71 -9.34 -10.62 -7.26
C LYS A 71 -8.41 -10.23 -6.13
N ILE A 72 -8.31 -8.94 -5.78
CA ILE A 72 -7.48 -8.49 -4.66
C ILE A 72 -8.12 -9.00 -3.36
N ASP A 73 -7.46 -9.94 -2.71
CA ASP A 73 -7.92 -10.52 -1.45
C ASP A 73 -7.69 -9.56 -0.28
N TYR A 74 -6.54 -8.87 -0.27
CA TYR A 74 -6.12 -7.98 0.82
C TYR A 74 -5.41 -6.73 0.30
N ILE A 75 -5.57 -5.62 1.03
CA ILE A 75 -4.73 -4.43 0.92
C ILE A 75 -3.87 -4.33 2.18
N ILE A 76 -2.58 -4.06 2.04
CA ILE A 76 -1.68 -3.70 3.13
C ILE A 76 -1.41 -2.20 3.03
N ALA A 77 -1.68 -1.47 4.10
CA ALA A 77 -1.32 -0.06 4.23
C ALA A 77 -0.22 0.06 5.29
N ASN A 78 1.03 0.09 4.83
CA ASN A 78 2.21 0.20 5.70
C ASN A 78 2.27 1.55 6.40
N HIS A 79 1.80 2.61 5.73
CA HIS A 79 1.85 3.97 6.21
C HIS A 79 0.65 4.77 5.68
N GLY A 80 -0.01 5.53 6.55
CA GLY A 80 -1.26 6.24 6.24
C GLY A 80 -1.09 7.62 5.60
N GLU A 81 0.13 8.10 5.40
CA GLU A 81 0.35 9.41 4.77
C GLU A 81 -0.18 9.44 3.32
N VAL A 82 -0.64 10.61 2.87
CA VAL A 82 -1.38 10.78 1.61
C VAL A 82 -0.60 10.35 0.37
N ASP A 83 0.72 10.33 0.39
CA ASP A 83 1.56 9.93 -0.74
C ASP A 83 1.68 8.40 -0.91
N HIS A 84 1.28 7.63 0.11
CA HIS A 84 1.20 6.18 0.10
C HIS A 84 -0.24 5.66 0.11
N ALA A 85 -1.11 6.32 0.87
CA ALA A 85 -2.48 5.87 1.12
C ALA A 85 -3.54 6.72 0.37
N GLY A 86 -3.13 7.77 -0.33
CA GLY A 86 -4.04 8.76 -0.92
C GLY A 86 -5.01 8.18 -1.94
N SER A 87 -4.62 7.12 -2.65
CA SER A 87 -5.51 6.46 -3.62
C SER A 87 -6.46 5.43 -3.00
N LEU A 88 -6.40 5.17 -1.69
CA LEU A 88 -7.34 4.24 -1.03
C LEU A 88 -8.79 4.68 -1.20
N VAL A 89 -9.08 5.98 -1.08
CA VAL A 89 -10.46 6.48 -1.20
C VAL A 89 -11.05 6.16 -2.57
N GLU A 90 -10.27 6.32 -3.64
CA GLU A 90 -10.73 5.99 -5.00
C GLU A 90 -10.83 4.48 -5.20
N LEU A 91 -9.84 3.71 -4.74
CA LEU A 91 -9.82 2.26 -4.87
C LEU A 91 -10.99 1.59 -4.11
N MET A 92 -11.29 2.06 -2.90
CA MET A 92 -12.34 1.49 -2.06
C MET A 92 -13.76 1.79 -2.56
N LYS A 93 -13.94 2.71 -3.53
CA LYS A 93 -15.23 2.84 -4.25
C LYS A 93 -15.52 1.63 -5.12
N GLU A 94 -14.48 0.98 -5.63
CA GLU A 94 -14.58 -0.18 -6.51
C GLU A 94 -14.65 -1.50 -5.71
N ILE A 95 -13.87 -1.61 -4.63
CA ILE A 95 -13.78 -2.83 -3.80
C ILE A 95 -14.00 -2.55 -2.29
N PRO A 96 -15.17 -2.02 -1.88
CA PRO A 96 -15.39 -1.47 -0.53
C PRO A 96 -15.26 -2.47 0.63
N ASN A 97 -15.34 -3.77 0.35
CA ASN A 97 -15.33 -4.82 1.37
C ASN A 97 -13.96 -5.50 1.55
N VAL A 98 -12.97 -5.16 0.71
CA VAL A 98 -11.64 -5.76 0.81
C VAL A 98 -11.01 -5.40 2.16
N PRO A 99 -10.37 -6.35 2.87
CA PRO A 99 -9.75 -6.08 4.16
C PRO A 99 -8.48 -5.23 3.98
N ILE A 100 -8.31 -4.23 4.85
CA ILE A 100 -7.13 -3.37 4.91
C ILE A 100 -6.32 -3.74 6.15
N TYR A 101 -5.14 -4.33 5.96
CA TYR A 101 -4.20 -4.69 7.01
C TYR A 101 -3.30 -3.50 7.33
N CYS A 102 -3.30 -3.08 8.59
CA CYS A 102 -2.51 -1.95 9.07
C CYS A 102 -2.26 -2.07 10.58
N THR A 103 -1.37 -1.23 11.13
CA THR A 103 -1.15 -1.17 12.57
C THR A 103 -2.37 -0.57 13.30
N ALA A 104 -2.41 -0.70 14.63
CA ALA A 104 -3.46 -0.06 15.43
C ALA A 104 -3.46 1.48 15.28
N ASN A 105 -2.29 2.08 15.05
CA ASN A 105 -2.17 3.51 14.77
C ASN A 105 -2.47 3.82 13.30
N GLY A 106 -2.17 2.91 12.37
CA GLY A 106 -2.58 2.99 10.95
C GLY A 106 -4.08 3.06 10.80
N LYS A 107 -4.83 2.23 11.52
CA LYS A 107 -6.29 2.35 11.57
C LYS A 107 -6.74 3.75 12.02
N LYS A 108 -6.07 4.36 13.00
CA LYS A 108 -6.42 5.71 13.48
C LYS A 108 -6.06 6.78 12.46
N SER A 109 -4.88 6.73 11.84
CA SER A 109 -4.45 7.71 10.84
C SER A 109 -5.32 7.65 9.59
N LEU A 110 -5.56 6.45 9.06
CA LEU A 110 -6.43 6.23 7.90
C LEU A 110 -7.86 6.75 8.15
N ILE A 111 -8.46 6.43 9.30
CA ILE A 111 -9.79 6.96 9.66
C ILE A 111 -9.76 8.48 9.83
N GLY A 112 -8.72 9.02 10.47
CA GLY A 112 -8.60 10.47 10.71
C GLY A 112 -8.40 11.27 9.41
N GLN A 113 -7.72 10.69 8.43
CA GLN A 113 -7.42 11.33 7.16
C GLN A 113 -8.58 11.20 6.17
N PHE A 114 -9.14 9.99 6.06
CA PHE A 114 -10.10 9.66 5.00
C PHE A 114 -11.55 9.57 5.48
N HIS A 115 -11.80 9.60 6.79
CA HIS A 115 -13.15 9.63 7.37
C HIS A 115 -14.04 8.43 7.02
N HIS A 116 -13.43 7.26 6.80
CA HIS A 116 -14.13 6.00 6.51
C HIS A 116 -13.92 4.97 7.63
N PRO A 117 -14.58 5.13 8.80
CA PRO A 117 -14.50 4.15 9.90
C PRO A 117 -15.17 2.81 9.60
N GLU A 118 -16.01 2.75 8.56
CA GLU A 118 -16.76 1.57 8.14
C GLU A 118 -15.95 0.57 7.32
N TRP A 119 -14.79 0.95 6.77
CA TRP A 119 -13.93 0.00 6.05
C TRP A 119 -13.47 -1.16 6.94
N ASN A 120 -13.19 -2.29 6.31
CA ASN A 120 -12.79 -3.52 6.99
C ASN A 120 -11.29 -3.49 7.40
N TYR A 121 -10.96 -2.72 8.43
CA TYR A 121 -9.59 -2.67 8.96
C TYR A 121 -9.24 -3.90 9.81
N VAL A 122 -8.18 -4.59 9.44
CA VAL A 122 -7.57 -5.69 10.19
C VAL A 122 -6.29 -5.20 10.85
N VAL A 123 -6.29 -5.14 12.18
CA VAL A 123 -5.12 -4.66 12.94
C VAL A 123 -4.11 -5.79 13.12
N VAL A 124 -2.86 -5.51 12.75
CA VAL A 124 -1.71 -6.41 12.91
C VAL A 124 -0.68 -5.83 13.88
N LYS A 125 0.17 -6.71 14.42
CA LYS A 125 1.31 -6.40 15.28
C LYS A 125 2.58 -7.04 14.77
N THR A 126 3.70 -6.64 15.33
CA THR A 126 4.99 -7.27 15.03
C THR A 126 4.94 -8.79 15.27
N GLY A 127 5.31 -9.55 14.24
CA GLY A 127 5.35 -11.01 14.27
C GLY A 127 4.02 -11.68 13.90
N ASP A 128 2.93 -10.94 13.76
CA ASP A 128 1.73 -11.48 13.11
C ASP A 128 2.05 -11.84 11.66
N SER A 129 1.39 -12.86 11.13
CA SER A 129 1.61 -13.32 9.77
C SER A 129 0.32 -13.76 9.09
N ILE A 130 0.25 -13.57 7.77
CA ILE A 130 -0.82 -14.09 6.92
C ILE A 130 -0.26 -14.96 5.81
N ASP A 131 -0.79 -16.17 5.70
CA ASP A 131 -0.50 -17.09 4.59
C ASP A 131 -1.16 -16.56 3.31
N ILE A 132 -0.39 -16.50 2.23
CA ILE A 132 -0.87 -16.06 0.91
C ILE A 132 -0.82 -17.17 -0.15
N GLY A 133 -0.51 -18.40 0.26
CA GLY A 133 -0.41 -19.59 -0.58
C GLY A 133 1.00 -19.90 -1.04
N ASN A 134 1.17 -21.05 -1.69
CA ASN A 134 2.45 -21.51 -2.25
C ASN A 134 3.61 -21.57 -1.23
N GLY A 135 3.29 -21.77 0.06
CA GLY A 135 4.28 -21.77 1.14
C GLY A 135 4.83 -20.39 1.51
N LYS A 136 4.21 -19.32 1.00
CA LYS A 136 4.60 -17.93 1.29
C LYS A 136 3.66 -17.29 2.30
N SER A 137 4.20 -16.37 3.07
CA SER A 137 3.46 -15.59 4.05
C SER A 137 3.99 -14.17 4.09
N LEU A 138 3.13 -13.26 4.52
CA LEU A 138 3.48 -11.88 4.83
C LEU A 138 3.60 -11.75 6.34
N VAL A 139 4.75 -11.29 6.82
CA VAL A 139 5.06 -11.10 8.25
C VAL A 139 5.15 -9.61 8.53
N PHE A 140 4.36 -9.12 9.48
CA PHE A 140 4.25 -7.70 9.79
C PHE A 140 5.26 -7.28 10.85
N VAL A 141 5.82 -6.06 10.71
CA VAL A 141 6.78 -5.49 11.65
C VAL A 141 6.42 -4.03 11.90
N GLU A 142 5.98 -3.70 13.12
CA GLU A 142 5.69 -2.32 13.50
C GLU A 142 6.99 -1.50 13.57
N MET A 143 6.95 -0.29 12.99
CA MET A 143 8.08 0.64 12.94
C MET A 143 7.64 2.02 13.44
N PRO A 144 7.11 2.13 14.67
CA PRO A 144 6.54 3.37 15.16
C PRO A 144 7.58 4.48 15.19
N MET A 145 7.17 5.66 14.71
CA MET A 145 8.01 6.85 14.55
C MET A 145 9.14 6.68 13.52
N LEU A 146 9.00 5.73 12.58
CA LEU A 146 9.83 5.61 11.39
C LEU A 146 8.98 5.74 10.11
N HIS A 147 8.40 6.91 9.82
CA HIS A 147 8.54 8.17 10.58
C HIS A 147 7.26 8.64 11.27
N TRP A 148 6.12 7.95 11.10
CA TRP A 148 4.88 8.26 11.81
C TRP A 148 4.54 7.18 12.86
N PRO A 149 3.61 7.47 13.80
CA PRO A 149 3.16 6.47 14.77
C PRO A 149 2.55 5.21 14.15
N ASP A 150 2.10 5.27 12.89
CA ASP A 150 1.44 4.19 12.18
C ASP A 150 2.35 3.28 11.38
N SER A 151 3.58 3.72 11.10
CA SER A 151 4.49 3.08 10.16
C SER A 151 4.77 1.63 10.53
N MET A 152 4.74 0.76 9.53
CA MET A 152 5.18 -0.62 9.60
C MET A 152 5.87 -1.01 8.29
N ALA A 153 6.57 -2.14 8.32
CA ALA A 153 7.00 -2.84 7.13
C ALA A 153 6.32 -4.21 7.08
N VAL A 154 6.29 -4.80 5.88
CA VAL A 154 5.85 -6.18 5.70
C VAL A 154 6.93 -6.99 4.98
N TYR A 155 7.20 -8.19 5.46
CA TYR A 155 8.18 -9.10 4.89
C TYR A 155 7.50 -10.28 4.20
N LEU A 156 7.85 -10.53 2.94
CA LEU A 156 7.40 -11.69 2.18
C LEU A 156 8.41 -12.84 2.29
N THR A 157 7.98 -13.94 2.92
CA THR A 157 8.78 -15.16 3.07
C THR A 157 9.08 -15.82 1.72
N GLU A 158 10.12 -16.66 1.68
CA GLU A 158 10.68 -17.33 0.50
C GLU A 158 11.27 -16.40 -0.58
N ASP A 159 10.54 -15.36 -0.97
CA ASP A 159 11.03 -14.36 -1.91
C ASP A 159 12.03 -13.39 -1.24
N ASN A 160 12.10 -13.36 0.08
CA ASN A 160 13.03 -12.53 0.86
C ASN A 160 12.95 -11.05 0.46
N ILE A 161 11.72 -10.52 0.40
CA ILE A 161 11.44 -9.12 0.07
C ILE A 161 10.91 -8.43 1.32
N LEU A 162 11.54 -7.32 1.70
CA LEU A 162 11.01 -6.40 2.70
C LEU A 162 10.38 -5.22 1.97
N PHE A 163 9.11 -4.97 2.21
CA PHE A 163 8.39 -3.78 1.77
C PHE A 163 8.45 -2.77 2.92
N SER A 164 9.26 -1.72 2.74
CA SER A 164 9.65 -0.74 3.77
C SER A 164 9.55 0.69 3.27
#